data_AF-A0A4R6CQ09-F1
#
_entry.id   AF-A0A4R6CQ09-F1
#
_cell.length_a   1.000
_cell.length_b   1.000
_cell.length_c   1.000
_cell.angle_alpha   90.00
_cell.angle_beta   90.00
_cell.angle_gamma   90.00
#
_symmetry.space_group_name_H-M   'P 1'
#
loop_
_entity.id
_entity.type
_entity.pdbx_description
1 polymer ?
#
loop_
_entity_poly.entity_id
_entity_poly.type
_entity_poly.pdbx_seq_one_letter_code
_entity_poly.pdbx_strand_id
1 'polypeptide(L)'
;MLKQTETQNYQRAKTIKEIIHYVYEDGSEIMDAYTATLRFNQFGVKKANDKDIVWDTNIPAKVFPPVLSPNVAGYQADIMSIPKQRIALKPEDFANEQIEVIEKTVVYRAKTMKATLTVKDDVDNKNVDYQEVYGKTGTRIQFPYDIEDEVKHLQGLGYVVKSNDFKNQNFKADNNDYEIHLEHNYSKIKRLKIVTQIVFFKYADGKTAFKPNKQMINYYNYGKIDKVNHKSSWEKEWVPSKSKFDEVRIPKLEGYISNWGSNIIPAKEPNINKLKTEIKVDYIPTFLDNF
;
A
#
# COMPACT_ATOMS: atom_id res chain seq x y z
N MET A 1 -24.37 15.27 98.09
CA MET A 1 -23.96 15.72 96.75
C MET A 1 -23.72 14.48 95.90
N LEU A 2 -24.49 14.28 94.84
CA LEU A 2 -24.15 13.29 93.81
C LEU A 2 -22.88 13.79 93.12
N LYS A 3 -21.75 13.10 93.29
CA LYS A 3 -20.55 13.36 92.49
C LYS A 3 -20.95 13.08 91.04
N GLN A 4 -21.12 14.14 90.24
CA GLN A 4 -21.17 13.99 88.79
C GLN A 4 -19.84 13.34 88.39
N THR A 5 -19.90 12.14 87.83
CA THR A 5 -18.74 11.46 87.28
C THR A 5 -18.31 12.23 86.04
N GLU A 6 -17.34 13.14 86.20
CA GLU A 6 -16.71 13.81 85.06
C GLU A 6 -16.11 12.76 84.13
N THR A 7 -16.44 12.90 82.85
CA THR A 7 -16.14 11.94 81.81
C THR A 7 -15.49 12.69 80.65
N GLN A 8 -14.28 12.27 80.25
CA GLN A 8 -13.53 12.89 79.15
C GLN A 8 -13.57 12.00 77.91
N ASN A 9 -13.85 12.61 76.75
CA ASN A 9 -13.89 11.94 75.46
C ASN A 9 -12.54 12.01 74.74
N TYR A 10 -12.15 10.92 74.08
CA TYR A 10 -10.94 10.78 73.28
C TYR A 10 -11.30 10.29 71.88
N GLN A 11 -10.46 10.64 70.91
CA GLN A 11 -10.56 10.15 69.54
C GLN A 11 -9.18 9.85 68.99
N ARG A 12 -9.06 8.76 68.23
CA ARG A 12 -7.91 8.46 67.39
C ARG A 12 -8.35 8.03 66.00
N ALA A 13 -7.44 8.10 65.04
CA ALA A 13 -7.75 7.77 63.65
C ALA A 13 -6.68 6.88 63.04
N LYS A 14 -7.12 5.99 62.15
CA LYS A 14 -6.27 5.13 61.34
C LYS A 14 -6.62 5.35 59.87
N THR A 15 -5.60 5.51 59.03
CA THR A 15 -5.78 5.70 57.59
C THR A 15 -5.20 4.51 56.85
N ILE A 16 -5.99 3.95 55.93
CA ILE A 16 -5.54 2.91 55.01
C ILE A 16 -5.65 3.47 53.59
N LYS A 17 -4.57 3.32 52.82
CA LYS A 17 -4.51 3.66 51.40
C LYS A 17 -4.49 2.38 50.56
N GLU A 18 -5.19 2.40 49.44
CA GLU A 18 -5.05 1.42 48.37
C GLU A 18 -4.37 2.12 47.19
N ILE A 19 -3.30 1.53 46.67
CA ILE A 19 -2.58 2.00 45.49
C ILE A 19 -2.56 0.86 44.46
N ILE A 20 -3.00 1.14 43.25
CA ILE A 20 -2.99 0.18 42.14
C ILE A 20 -2.07 0.72 41.04
N HIS A 21 -0.95 0.05 40.82
CA HIS A 21 0.01 0.35 39.75
C HIS A 21 -0.39 -0.33 38.44
N TYR A 22 -0.19 0.36 37.32
CA TYR A 22 -0.47 -0.15 35.98
C TYR A 22 0.84 -0.18 35.17
N VAL A 23 1.35 -1.38 34.88
CA VAL A 23 2.69 -1.57 34.30
C VAL A 23 2.66 -2.48 33.08
N TYR A 24 3.66 -2.35 32.19
CA TYR A 24 3.90 -3.31 31.11
C TYR A 24 4.57 -4.59 31.65
N GLU A 25 4.71 -5.62 30.81
CA GLU A 25 5.41 -6.88 31.17
C GLU A 25 6.86 -6.65 31.63
N ASP A 26 7.52 -5.58 31.19
CA ASP A 26 8.88 -5.22 31.60
C ASP A 26 8.95 -4.40 32.90
N GLY A 27 7.79 -4.11 33.52
CA GLY A 27 7.67 -3.34 34.75
C GLY A 27 7.64 -1.83 34.58
N SER A 28 7.75 -1.30 33.35
CA SER A 28 7.63 0.14 33.11
C SER A 28 6.18 0.61 33.30
N GLU A 29 6.02 1.82 33.85
CA GLU A 29 4.70 2.40 34.12
C GLU A 29 3.98 2.79 32.83
N ILE A 30 2.69 2.46 32.75
CA ILE A 30 1.83 2.77 31.60
C ILE A 30 1.10 4.09 31.81
N MET A 31 0.66 4.32 33.05
CA MET A 31 -0.14 5.46 33.46
C MET A 31 -0.07 5.61 34.98
N ASP A 32 -0.57 6.75 35.47
CA ASP A 32 -0.63 7.04 36.89
C ASP A 32 -1.39 5.97 37.69
N ALA A 33 -0.87 5.68 38.89
CA ALA A 33 -1.50 4.73 39.81
C ALA A 33 -2.85 5.23 40.32
N TYR A 34 -3.82 4.33 40.43
CA TYR A 34 -5.07 4.63 41.14
C TYR A 34 -4.80 4.66 42.64
N THR A 35 -5.24 5.71 43.33
CA THR A 35 -5.13 5.82 44.79
C THR A 35 -6.48 6.07 45.44
N ALA A 36 -6.83 5.28 46.44
CA ALA A 36 -8.00 5.48 47.29
C ALA A 36 -7.60 5.50 48.77
N THR A 37 -8.39 6.16 49.61
CA THR A 37 -8.10 6.28 51.05
C THR A 37 -9.36 6.05 51.88
N LEU A 38 -9.24 5.20 52.90
CA LEU A 38 -10.24 5.02 53.94
C LEU A 38 -9.69 5.52 55.27
N ARG A 39 -10.44 6.43 55.91
CA ARG A 39 -10.12 6.92 57.26
C ARG A 39 -11.09 6.33 58.27
N PHE A 40 -10.58 5.68 59.30
CA PHE A 40 -11.35 5.14 60.42
C PHE A 40 -11.13 6.03 61.63
N ASN A 41 -12.20 6.32 62.37
CA ASN A 41 -12.14 7.04 63.63
C ASN A 41 -12.60 6.07 64.73
N GLN A 42 -11.86 6.03 65.83
CA GLN A 42 -12.26 5.32 67.03
C GLN A 42 -12.39 6.32 68.17
N PHE A 43 -13.51 6.24 68.88
CA PHE A 43 -13.80 7.07 70.04
C PHE A 43 -13.54 6.27 71.31
N GLY A 44 -13.17 6.97 72.38
CA GLY A 44 -12.92 6.38 73.68
C GLY A 44 -13.33 7.32 74.79
N VAL A 45 -13.51 6.77 75.98
CA VAL A 45 -14.00 7.50 77.14
C VAL A 45 -13.11 7.19 78.34
N LYS A 46 -12.74 8.21 79.10
CA LYS A 46 -12.03 8.07 80.38
C LYS A 46 -12.88 8.67 81.50
N LYS A 47 -13.16 7.88 82.53
CA LYS A 47 -13.82 8.37 83.75
C LYS A 47 -12.78 8.95 84.70
N ALA A 48 -13.15 9.95 85.51
CA ALA A 48 -12.23 10.69 86.38
C ALA A 48 -11.35 9.84 87.32
N ASN A 49 -11.78 8.63 87.69
CA ASN A 49 -11.04 7.75 88.61
C ASN A 49 -10.30 6.59 87.90
N ASP A 50 -10.41 6.48 86.57
CA ASP A 50 -9.82 5.39 85.79
C ASP A 50 -8.44 5.81 85.24
N LYS A 51 -7.49 4.87 85.21
CA LYS A 51 -6.16 5.11 84.62
C LYS A 51 -6.19 5.00 83.09
N ASP A 52 -6.99 4.06 82.57
CA ASP A 52 -7.02 3.69 81.16
C ASP A 52 -8.21 4.30 80.41
N ILE A 53 -8.04 4.51 79.11
CA ILE A 53 -9.13 4.91 78.20
C ILE A 53 -9.88 3.65 77.78
N VAL A 54 -11.20 3.64 77.93
CA VAL A 54 -12.04 2.58 77.37
C VAL A 54 -12.40 2.98 75.94
N TRP A 55 -11.79 2.29 74.97
CA TRP A 55 -12.04 2.51 73.54
C TRP A 55 -13.28 1.75 73.06
N ASP A 56 -14.05 2.37 72.16
CA ASP A 56 -15.19 1.72 71.51
C ASP A 56 -14.71 0.54 70.65
N THR A 57 -15.35 -0.61 70.83
CA THR A 57 -15.06 -1.84 70.09
C THR A 57 -15.84 -1.93 68.79
N ASN A 58 -16.91 -1.13 68.63
CA ASN A 58 -17.74 -1.10 67.44
C ASN A 58 -17.19 -0.13 66.39
N ILE A 59 -16.19 -0.58 65.62
CA ILE A 59 -15.63 0.19 64.51
C ILE A 59 -16.31 -0.25 63.21
N PRO A 60 -17.09 0.62 62.54
CA PRO A 60 -17.75 0.26 61.28
C PRO A 60 -16.73 -0.11 60.20
N ALA A 61 -16.90 -1.29 59.61
CA ALA A 61 -16.11 -1.69 58.46
C ALA A 61 -16.36 -0.76 57.27
N LYS A 62 -15.31 -0.52 56.48
CA LYS A 62 -15.40 0.24 55.23
C LYS A 62 -14.93 -0.63 54.07
N VAL A 63 -15.21 -0.18 52.85
CA VAL A 63 -14.89 -0.93 51.64
C VAL A 63 -14.14 -0.04 50.66
N PHE A 64 -13.11 -0.60 50.04
CA PHE A 64 -12.66 -0.13 48.74
C PHE A 64 -13.60 -0.73 47.69
N PRO A 65 -14.24 0.10 46.85
CA PRO A 65 -15.08 -0.40 45.76
C PRO A 65 -14.23 -1.17 44.74
N PRO A 66 -14.85 -2.00 43.88
CA PRO A 66 -14.11 -2.61 42.79
C PRO A 66 -13.58 -1.53 41.84
N VAL A 67 -12.36 -1.74 41.33
CA VAL A 67 -11.71 -0.83 40.37
C VAL A 67 -11.56 -1.57 39.06
N LEU A 68 -12.04 -1.00 37.95
CA LEU A 68 -11.84 -1.55 36.62
C LEU A 68 -10.47 -1.14 36.11
N SER A 69 -9.76 -2.07 35.48
CA SER A 69 -8.49 -1.77 34.83
C SER A 69 -8.74 -0.93 33.57
N PRO A 70 -8.02 0.19 33.38
CA PRO A 70 -8.18 1.04 32.20
C PRO A 70 -7.97 0.27 30.89
N ASN A 71 -8.69 0.66 29.83
CA ASN A 71 -8.47 0.08 28.50
C ASN A 71 -7.21 0.69 27.88
N VAL A 72 -6.27 -0.15 27.46
CA VAL A 72 -5.04 0.26 26.77
C VAL A 72 -5.02 -0.38 25.38
N ALA A 73 -5.02 0.45 24.33
CA ALA A 73 -5.10 -0.01 22.96
C ALA A 73 -3.93 -0.94 22.61
N GLY A 74 -4.23 -2.14 22.10
CA GLY A 74 -3.22 -3.15 21.75
C GLY A 74 -2.68 -3.94 22.93
N TYR A 75 -3.20 -3.73 24.15
CA TYR A 75 -2.80 -4.48 25.35
C TYR A 75 -4.01 -5.09 26.07
N GLN A 76 -3.74 -6.10 26.89
CA GLN A 76 -4.70 -6.77 27.77
C GLN A 76 -4.16 -6.77 29.20
N ALA A 77 -4.95 -6.25 30.14
CA ALA A 77 -4.68 -6.37 31.56
C ALA A 77 -4.79 -7.84 31.99
N ASP A 78 -3.87 -8.30 32.83
CA ASP A 78 -3.94 -9.60 33.49
C ASP A 78 -5.10 -9.68 34.49
N ILE A 79 -5.39 -8.57 35.16
CA ILE A 79 -6.51 -8.39 36.07
C ILE A 79 -7.45 -7.34 35.48
N MET A 80 -8.62 -7.75 35.00
CA MET A 80 -9.61 -6.83 34.40
C MET A 80 -10.31 -5.93 35.44
N SER A 81 -10.44 -6.42 36.67
CA SER A 81 -11.01 -5.67 37.77
C SER A 81 -10.44 -6.13 39.09
N ILE A 82 -9.95 -5.17 39.88
CA ILE A 82 -9.60 -5.40 41.27
C ILE A 82 -10.91 -5.52 42.06
N PRO A 83 -11.15 -6.63 42.76
CA PRO A 83 -12.41 -6.85 43.45
C PRO A 83 -12.55 -5.90 44.64
N LYS A 84 -13.80 -5.69 45.07
CA LYS A 84 -14.10 -4.97 46.32
C LYS A 84 -13.29 -5.54 47.48
N GLN A 85 -12.73 -4.67 48.31
CA GLN A 85 -11.98 -5.08 49.50
C GLN A 85 -12.62 -4.51 50.74
N ARG A 86 -13.10 -5.38 51.63
CA ARG A 86 -13.68 -4.98 52.92
C ARG A 86 -12.58 -4.91 53.97
N ILE A 87 -12.51 -3.78 54.65
CA ILE A 87 -11.59 -3.49 55.74
C ILE A 87 -12.38 -3.40 57.04
N ALA A 88 -12.02 -4.23 58.01
CA ALA A 88 -12.56 -4.18 59.37
C ALA A 88 -11.38 -4.11 60.35
N LEU A 89 -11.36 -3.06 61.16
CA LEU A 89 -10.33 -2.82 62.15
C LEU A 89 -10.81 -3.21 63.55
N LYS A 90 -9.87 -3.61 64.39
CA LYS A 90 -10.02 -3.83 65.82
C LYS A 90 -9.36 -2.68 66.60
N PRO A 91 -9.68 -2.51 67.90
CA PRO A 91 -9.02 -1.50 68.73
C PRO A 91 -7.50 -1.55 68.71
N GLU A 92 -6.90 -2.73 68.58
CA GLU A 92 -5.44 -2.91 68.54
C GLU A 92 -4.80 -2.25 67.30
N ASP A 93 -5.53 -2.17 66.17
CA ASP A 93 -5.03 -1.63 64.90
C ASP A 93 -4.84 -0.09 64.93
N PHE A 94 -5.41 0.58 65.92
CA PHE A 94 -5.24 2.02 66.16
C PHE A 94 -4.07 2.33 67.10
N ALA A 95 -3.30 1.32 67.52
CA ALA A 95 -2.12 1.52 68.36
C ALA A 95 -0.98 2.24 67.59
N ASN A 96 -0.97 2.18 66.25
CA ASN A 96 -0.03 2.89 65.41
C ASN A 96 -0.73 3.96 64.53
N GLU A 97 -0.19 5.17 64.52
CA GLU A 97 -0.74 6.27 63.70
C GLU A 97 -0.21 6.25 62.25
N GLN A 98 0.61 5.25 61.88
CA GLN A 98 1.14 5.12 60.53
C GLN A 98 0.05 4.81 59.51
N ILE A 99 0.19 5.37 58.31
CA ILE A 99 -0.66 5.03 57.17
C ILE A 99 -0.31 3.62 56.73
N GLU A 100 -1.32 2.74 56.70
CA GLU A 100 -1.18 1.41 56.10
C GLU A 100 -1.45 1.51 54.60
N VAL A 101 -0.60 0.90 53.78
CA VAL A 101 -0.72 0.94 52.32
C VAL A 101 -0.91 -0.48 51.81
N ILE A 102 -1.95 -0.67 51.00
CA ILE A 102 -2.22 -1.89 50.25
C ILE A 102 -1.81 -1.61 48.81
N GLU A 103 -0.75 -2.25 48.35
CA GLU A 103 -0.30 -2.14 46.96
C GLU A 103 -0.80 -3.32 46.13
N LYS A 104 -1.23 -3.00 44.91
CA LYS A 104 -1.63 -3.94 43.87
C LYS A 104 -0.99 -3.53 42.56
N THR A 105 -0.74 -4.49 41.71
CA THR A 105 -0.17 -4.24 40.38
C THR A 105 -1.01 -4.96 39.33
N VAL A 106 -1.37 -4.24 38.28
CA VAL A 106 -2.01 -4.76 37.08
C VAL A 106 -0.98 -4.71 35.95
N VAL A 107 -0.72 -5.86 35.34
CA VAL A 107 0.26 -6.02 34.26
C VAL A 107 -0.45 -6.10 32.92
N TYR A 108 -0.07 -5.24 31.98
CA TYR A 108 -0.61 -5.24 30.62
C TYR A 108 0.30 -5.97 29.66
N ARG A 109 -0.26 -6.98 28.98
CA ARG A 109 0.41 -7.78 27.97
C ARG A 109 0.00 -7.34 26.58
N ALA A 110 0.97 -7.17 25.69
CA ALA A 110 0.70 -6.82 24.30
C ALA A 110 -0.14 -7.93 23.63
N LYS A 111 -1.23 -7.53 22.99
CA LYS A 111 -2.09 -8.41 22.19
C LYS A 111 -1.41 -8.76 20.89
N THR A 112 -1.72 -9.95 20.36
CA THR A 112 -1.39 -10.33 19.00
C THR A 112 -2.25 -9.55 18.02
N MET A 113 -1.59 -8.86 17.10
CA MET A 113 -2.18 -8.11 16.00
C MET A 113 -1.91 -8.84 14.68
N LYS A 114 -2.69 -8.47 13.66
CA LYS A 114 -2.59 -8.95 12.30
C LYS A 114 -2.16 -7.81 11.40
N ALA A 115 -1.25 -8.07 10.47
CA ALA A 115 -0.84 -7.12 9.43
C ALA A 115 -0.99 -7.77 8.05
N THR A 116 -1.41 -6.98 7.07
CA THR A 116 -1.59 -7.45 5.69
C THR A 116 -0.76 -6.61 4.73
N LEU A 117 -0.29 -7.24 3.65
CA LEU A 117 0.33 -6.55 2.52
C LEU A 117 -0.33 -7.03 1.23
N THR A 118 -0.89 -6.10 0.47
CA THR A 118 -1.49 -6.39 -0.84
C THR A 118 -0.67 -5.72 -1.94
N VAL A 119 -0.19 -6.51 -2.90
CA VAL A 119 0.46 -5.98 -4.11
C VAL A 119 -0.59 -5.91 -5.21
N LYS A 120 -0.87 -4.71 -5.73
CA LYS A 120 -1.93 -4.42 -6.68
C LYS A 120 -1.37 -4.01 -8.03
N ASP A 121 -1.89 -4.62 -9.08
CA ASP A 121 -1.71 -4.21 -10.47
C ASP A 121 -2.89 -3.33 -10.88
N ASP A 122 -2.61 -2.03 -11.03
CA ASP A 122 -3.62 -1.01 -11.32
C ASP A 122 -4.04 -1.01 -12.79
N VAL A 123 -3.26 -1.63 -13.70
CA VAL A 123 -3.59 -1.70 -15.13
C VAL A 123 -4.62 -2.78 -15.39
N ASP A 124 -4.40 -3.96 -14.81
CA ASP A 124 -5.32 -5.09 -14.93
C ASP A 124 -6.37 -5.13 -13.79
N ASN A 125 -6.26 -4.22 -12.80
CA ASN A 125 -7.12 -4.13 -11.60
C ASN A 125 -7.21 -5.47 -10.84
N LYS A 126 -6.05 -6.04 -10.49
CA LYS A 126 -5.93 -7.35 -9.82
C LYS A 126 -4.92 -7.31 -8.68
N ASN A 127 -5.06 -8.22 -7.71
CA ASN A 127 -4.02 -8.46 -6.71
C ASN A 127 -2.99 -9.44 -7.28
N VAL A 128 -1.72 -9.02 -7.31
CA VAL A 128 -0.57 -9.83 -7.74
C VAL A 128 -0.09 -10.73 -6.62
N ASP A 129 -0.08 -10.21 -5.39
CA ASP A 129 0.29 -10.95 -4.18
C ASP A 129 -0.51 -10.44 -2.97
N TYR A 130 -0.66 -11.31 -1.98
CA TYR A 130 -1.29 -11.00 -0.69
C TYR A 130 -0.58 -11.77 0.41
N GLN A 131 -0.11 -11.04 1.43
CA GLN A 131 0.53 -11.62 2.60
C GLN A 131 -0.19 -11.20 3.87
N GLU A 132 -0.20 -12.10 4.85
CA GLU A 132 -0.74 -11.88 6.18
C GLU A 132 0.23 -12.41 7.22
N VAL A 133 0.53 -11.59 8.23
CA VAL A 133 1.44 -11.95 9.33
C VAL A 133 0.88 -11.50 10.67
N TYR A 134 1.33 -12.16 11.74
CA TYR A 134 0.87 -11.92 13.10
C TYR A 134 2.03 -11.60 14.02
N GLY A 135 1.82 -10.71 14.98
CA GLY A 135 2.84 -10.34 15.96
C GLY A 135 2.27 -9.51 17.10
N LYS A 136 3.04 -9.35 18.17
CA LYS A 136 2.58 -8.56 19.33
C LYS A 136 2.56 -7.07 18.99
N THR A 137 1.63 -6.32 19.56
CA THR A 137 1.62 -4.84 19.47
C THR A 137 3.00 -4.29 19.84
N GLY A 138 3.51 -3.35 19.05
CA GLY A 138 4.79 -2.70 19.24
C GLY A 138 5.99 -3.45 18.65
N THR A 139 5.86 -4.71 18.23
CA THR A 139 6.97 -5.45 17.59
C THR A 139 7.06 -5.15 16.10
N ARG A 140 8.25 -5.27 15.50
CA ARG A 140 8.46 -5.06 14.06
C ARG A 140 7.64 -6.04 13.22
N ILE A 141 6.99 -5.54 12.16
CA ILE A 141 6.32 -6.39 11.16
C ILE A 141 7.39 -6.98 10.24
N GLN A 142 7.33 -8.28 10.02
CA GLN A 142 8.20 -9.01 9.10
C GLN A 142 7.33 -9.86 8.17
N PHE A 143 7.29 -9.48 6.89
CA PHE A 143 6.69 -10.30 5.85
C PHE A 143 7.64 -11.43 5.43
N PRO A 144 7.15 -12.48 4.72
CA PRO A 144 7.97 -13.64 4.36
C PRO A 144 9.17 -13.34 3.45
N TYR A 145 9.20 -12.17 2.83
CA TYR A 145 10.27 -11.69 1.95
C TYR A 145 10.69 -10.28 2.30
N ASP A 146 11.91 -9.92 1.88
CA ASP A 146 12.37 -8.55 1.92
C ASP A 146 11.62 -7.71 0.86
N ILE A 147 11.03 -6.60 1.29
CA ILE A 147 10.17 -5.78 0.43
C ILE A 147 10.98 -5.07 -0.66
N GLU A 148 12.24 -4.73 -0.42
CA GLU A 148 13.08 -4.13 -1.44
C GLU A 148 13.45 -5.14 -2.53
N ASP A 149 13.69 -6.39 -2.14
CA ASP A 149 13.95 -7.47 -3.10
C ASP A 149 12.71 -7.85 -3.90
N GLU A 150 11.52 -7.88 -3.28
CA GLU A 150 10.27 -8.09 -4.01
C GLU A 150 9.99 -6.93 -4.99
N VAL A 151 10.28 -5.69 -4.61
CA VAL A 151 10.20 -4.54 -5.54
C VAL A 151 11.12 -4.73 -6.75
N LYS A 152 12.36 -5.17 -6.57
CA LYS A 152 13.28 -5.45 -7.69
C LYS A 152 12.78 -6.61 -8.56
N HIS A 153 12.24 -7.65 -7.95
CA HIS A 153 11.65 -8.78 -8.65
C HIS A 153 10.48 -8.34 -9.54
N LEU A 154 9.53 -7.57 -8.99
CA LEU A 154 8.38 -7.02 -9.73
C LEU A 154 8.83 -6.11 -10.90
N GLN A 155 9.86 -5.30 -10.71
CA GLN A 155 10.46 -4.50 -11.78
C GLN A 155 11.06 -5.38 -12.89
N GLY A 156 11.69 -6.50 -12.52
CA GLY A 156 12.20 -7.51 -13.46
C GLY A 156 11.10 -8.19 -14.28
N LEU A 157 9.90 -8.35 -13.70
CA LEU A 157 8.70 -8.84 -14.38
C LEU A 157 8.03 -7.80 -15.30
N GLY A 158 8.57 -6.58 -15.37
CA GLY A 158 8.06 -5.53 -16.25
C GLY A 158 7.06 -4.59 -15.60
N TYR A 159 6.87 -4.64 -14.28
CA TYR A 159 6.08 -3.64 -13.55
C TYR A 159 6.89 -2.36 -13.27
N VAL A 160 6.17 -1.30 -12.94
CA VAL A 160 6.67 -0.05 -12.36
C VAL A 160 5.96 0.14 -11.03
N VAL A 161 6.71 0.22 -9.93
CA VAL A 161 6.15 0.51 -8.61
C VAL A 161 5.76 1.99 -8.53
N LYS A 162 4.48 2.26 -8.26
CA LYS A 162 3.92 3.61 -8.11
C LYS A 162 3.90 4.08 -6.68
N SER A 163 3.49 3.20 -5.78
CA SER A 163 3.49 3.48 -4.35
C SER A 163 3.78 2.20 -3.58
N ASN A 164 4.29 2.40 -2.37
CA ASN A 164 4.49 1.36 -1.37
C ASN A 164 4.32 2.07 -0.03
N ASP A 165 3.30 1.73 0.74
CA ASP A 165 3.02 2.33 2.04
C ASP A 165 3.68 1.57 3.22
N PHE A 166 4.30 0.41 2.96
CA PHE A 166 5.10 -0.31 3.94
C PHE A 166 6.52 0.26 4.00
N LYS A 167 6.94 0.62 5.22
CA LYS A 167 8.18 1.31 5.57
C LYS A 167 8.80 0.72 6.83
N ASN A 168 8.75 -0.61 6.96
CA ASN A 168 9.29 -1.33 8.12
C ASN A 168 8.65 -0.94 9.46
N GLN A 169 7.32 -0.73 9.48
CA GLN A 169 6.58 -0.35 10.67
C GLN A 169 6.49 -1.52 11.68
N ASN A 170 6.12 -1.17 12.91
CA ASN A 170 5.73 -2.12 13.94
C ASN A 170 4.21 -2.39 13.92
N PHE A 171 3.78 -3.51 14.50
CA PHE A 171 2.37 -3.80 14.71
C PHE A 171 1.74 -2.72 15.59
N LYS A 172 0.74 -2.03 15.05
CA LYS A 172 -0.08 -1.06 15.77
C LYS A 172 -1.29 -1.74 16.40
N ALA A 173 -1.88 -1.08 17.38
CA ALA A 173 -3.13 -1.53 18.01
C ALA A 173 -4.36 -1.41 17.07
N ASP A 174 -4.23 -0.66 15.99
CA ASP A 174 -5.30 -0.32 15.05
C ASP A 174 -5.03 -0.93 13.65
N ASN A 175 -4.95 -0.11 12.61
CA ASN A 175 -4.81 -0.54 11.23
C ASN A 175 -3.36 -0.93 10.90
N ASN A 176 -3.21 -2.12 10.32
CA ASN A 176 -1.93 -2.68 9.86
C ASN A 176 -2.05 -3.24 8.43
N ASP A 177 -2.93 -2.65 7.63
CA ASP A 177 -3.10 -2.99 6.22
C ASP A 177 -2.22 -2.09 5.35
N TYR A 178 -1.42 -2.72 4.49
CA TYR A 178 -0.43 -2.09 3.63
C TYR A 178 -0.65 -2.50 2.17
N GLU A 179 -0.32 -1.60 1.25
CA GLU A 179 -0.49 -1.75 -0.19
C GLU A 179 0.74 -1.29 -0.99
N ILE A 180 1.05 -2.06 -2.03
CA ILE A 180 2.01 -1.70 -3.08
C ILE A 180 1.25 -1.61 -4.39
N HIS A 181 1.29 -0.46 -5.04
CA HIS A 181 0.63 -0.26 -6.34
C HIS A 181 1.62 -0.33 -7.50
N LEU A 182 1.21 -1.03 -8.55
CA LEU A 182 2.00 -1.30 -9.75
C LEU A 182 1.29 -0.80 -11.00
N GLU A 183 2.06 -0.24 -11.92
CA GLU A 183 1.68 -0.06 -13.33
C GLU A 183 2.51 -0.96 -14.24
N HIS A 184 2.09 -1.12 -15.49
CA HIS A 184 2.86 -1.85 -16.50
C HIS A 184 3.91 -0.94 -17.16
N ASN A 185 5.10 -1.48 -17.38
CA ASN A 185 6.10 -0.89 -18.26
C ASN A 185 5.86 -1.33 -19.71
N TYR A 186 6.20 -0.47 -20.68
CA TYR A 186 5.97 -0.71 -22.10
C TYR A 186 7.25 -0.54 -22.92
N SER A 187 7.47 -1.45 -23.87
CA SER A 187 8.51 -1.28 -24.90
C SER A 187 7.89 -0.77 -26.20
N LYS A 188 8.57 0.15 -26.88
CA LYS A 188 8.17 0.59 -28.23
C LYS A 188 8.51 -0.49 -29.25
N ILE A 189 7.57 -0.77 -30.16
CA ILE A 189 7.75 -1.71 -31.27
C ILE A 189 7.36 -1.04 -32.59
N LYS A 190 7.87 -1.58 -33.70
CA LYS A 190 7.51 -1.13 -35.05
C LYS A 190 7.47 -2.30 -36.02
N ARG A 191 6.63 -2.20 -37.05
CA ARG A 191 6.60 -3.13 -38.18
C ARG A 191 6.64 -2.38 -39.51
N LEU A 192 7.07 -3.07 -40.55
CA LEU A 192 7.34 -2.50 -41.88
C LEU A 192 6.44 -3.14 -42.94
N LYS A 193 5.93 -2.30 -43.84
CA LYS A 193 5.39 -2.70 -45.16
C LYS A 193 6.15 -1.96 -46.24
N ILE A 194 6.36 -2.60 -47.38
CA ILE A 194 7.05 -1.98 -48.52
C ILE A 194 6.07 -1.90 -49.68
N VAL A 195 5.82 -0.68 -50.16
CA VAL A 195 5.01 -0.44 -51.35
C VAL A 195 5.95 -0.19 -52.53
N THR A 196 5.81 -0.98 -53.59
CA THR A 196 6.68 -0.96 -54.76
C THR A 196 5.93 -0.48 -56.00
N GLN A 197 6.53 0.44 -56.74
CA GLN A 197 6.12 0.79 -58.11
C GLN A 197 7.18 0.28 -59.09
N ILE A 198 6.74 -0.41 -60.14
CA ILE A 198 7.61 -0.85 -61.24
C ILE A 198 7.04 -0.34 -62.56
N VAL A 199 7.82 0.46 -63.28
CA VAL A 199 7.51 0.87 -64.65
C VAL A 199 8.31 -0.02 -65.60
N PHE A 200 7.61 -0.84 -66.38
CA PHE A 200 8.18 -1.65 -67.44
C PHE A 200 8.13 -0.91 -68.77
N PHE A 201 9.27 -0.89 -69.47
CA PHE A 201 9.39 -0.33 -70.81
C PHE A 201 9.51 -1.48 -71.81
N LYS A 202 8.49 -1.69 -72.64
CA LYS A 202 8.34 -2.87 -73.48
C LYS A 202 8.12 -2.52 -74.94
N TYR A 203 8.56 -3.39 -75.84
CA TYR A 203 8.13 -3.37 -77.24
C TYR A 203 6.75 -4.04 -77.37
N ALA A 204 6.11 -3.88 -78.54
CA ALA A 204 4.85 -4.56 -78.86
C ALA A 204 4.94 -6.10 -78.74
N ASP A 205 6.11 -6.68 -79.02
CA ASP A 205 6.37 -8.14 -78.88
C ASP A 205 6.60 -8.59 -77.41
N GLY A 206 6.50 -7.67 -76.44
CA GLY A 206 6.69 -7.93 -75.00
C GLY A 206 8.14 -7.95 -74.53
N LYS A 207 9.13 -7.83 -75.43
CA LYS A 207 10.54 -7.69 -75.05
C LYS A 207 10.79 -6.38 -74.34
N THR A 208 11.79 -6.39 -73.47
CA THR A 208 12.19 -5.19 -72.71
C THR A 208 12.93 -4.21 -73.62
N ALA A 209 12.41 -2.99 -73.75
CA ALA A 209 13.07 -1.90 -74.48
C ALA A 209 14.10 -1.19 -73.60
N PHE A 210 13.74 -0.91 -72.34
CA PHE A 210 14.63 -0.31 -71.34
C PHE A 210 14.50 -1.03 -70.00
N LYS A 211 15.56 -0.96 -69.17
CA LYS A 211 15.51 -1.49 -67.80
C LYS A 211 14.31 -0.90 -67.04
N PRO A 212 13.52 -1.72 -66.32
CA PRO A 212 12.38 -1.22 -65.56
C PRO A 212 12.81 -0.21 -64.50
N ASN A 213 12.03 0.87 -64.33
CA ASN A 213 12.22 1.79 -63.21
C ASN A 213 11.49 1.22 -61.99
N LYS A 214 12.23 0.88 -60.93
CA LYS A 214 11.68 0.34 -59.68
C LYS A 214 11.88 1.33 -58.55
N GLN A 215 10.78 1.72 -57.91
CA GLN A 215 10.77 2.57 -56.73
C GLN A 215 10.10 1.86 -55.56
N MET A 216 10.52 2.18 -54.34
CA MET A 216 9.99 1.60 -53.11
C MET A 216 9.74 2.70 -52.07
N ILE A 217 8.60 2.60 -51.38
CA ILE A 217 8.28 3.43 -50.23
C ILE A 217 8.02 2.51 -49.04
N ASN A 218 8.81 2.71 -47.98
CA ASN A 218 8.63 2.02 -46.71
C ASN A 218 7.49 2.68 -45.94
N TYR A 219 6.63 1.87 -45.32
CA TYR A 219 5.61 2.30 -44.38
C TYR A 219 5.88 1.66 -43.03
N TYR A 220 5.92 2.49 -41.99
CA TYR A 220 6.10 2.06 -40.62
C TYR A 220 4.77 2.16 -39.87
N ASN A 221 4.47 1.14 -39.08
CA ASN A 221 3.41 1.21 -38.08
C ASN A 221 4.04 0.99 -36.72
N TYR A 222 3.81 1.93 -35.82
CA TYR A 222 4.38 1.96 -34.49
C TYR A 222 3.37 1.41 -33.50
N GLY A 223 3.89 0.93 -32.38
CA GLY A 223 3.09 0.39 -31.31
C GLY A 223 3.89 0.27 -30.03
N LYS A 224 3.26 -0.33 -29.04
CA LYS A 224 3.90 -0.71 -27.79
C LYS A 224 3.55 -2.15 -27.44
N ILE A 225 4.49 -2.83 -26.80
CA ILE A 225 4.26 -4.12 -26.16
C ILE A 225 4.33 -3.93 -24.65
N ASP A 226 3.33 -4.45 -23.97
CA ASP A 226 3.26 -4.54 -22.52
C ASP A 226 4.32 -5.53 -22.01
N LYS A 227 5.16 -5.12 -21.06
CA LYS A 227 6.23 -6.00 -20.56
C LYS A 227 5.73 -7.07 -19.59
N VAL A 228 4.55 -6.90 -19.00
CA VAL A 228 3.97 -7.83 -18.03
C VAL A 228 3.19 -8.92 -18.74
N ASN A 229 2.20 -8.54 -19.56
CA ASN A 229 1.29 -9.50 -20.20
C ASN A 229 1.64 -9.79 -21.67
N HIS A 230 2.70 -9.17 -22.20
CA HIS A 230 3.20 -9.33 -23.58
C HIS A 230 2.19 -9.00 -24.68
N LYS A 231 1.09 -8.30 -24.37
CA LYS A 231 0.13 -7.85 -25.37
C LYS A 231 0.69 -6.65 -26.13
N SER A 232 0.59 -6.72 -27.46
CA SER A 232 0.93 -5.59 -28.33
C SER A 232 -0.29 -4.73 -28.62
N SER A 233 -0.09 -3.43 -28.68
CA SER A 233 -1.06 -2.44 -29.16
C SER A 233 -0.41 -1.62 -30.26
N TRP A 234 -1.12 -1.45 -31.36
CA TRP A 234 -0.62 -0.80 -32.57
C TRP A 234 -1.41 0.48 -32.84
N GLU A 235 -0.72 1.49 -33.34
CA GLU A 235 -1.37 2.69 -33.86
C GLU A 235 -2.23 2.34 -35.08
N LYS A 236 -3.29 3.10 -35.32
CA LYS A 236 -4.20 2.85 -36.44
C LYS A 236 -3.55 3.13 -37.79
N GLU A 237 -2.69 4.14 -37.84
CA GLU A 237 -2.14 4.67 -39.08
C GLU A 237 -0.78 4.08 -39.43
N TRP A 238 -0.52 3.98 -40.74
CA TRP A 238 0.80 3.66 -41.28
C TRP A 238 1.45 4.95 -41.77
N VAL A 239 2.68 5.20 -41.32
CA VAL A 239 3.45 6.39 -41.67
C VAL A 239 4.38 6.06 -42.84
N PRO A 240 4.22 6.67 -44.02
CA PRO A 240 5.14 6.48 -45.12
C PRO A 240 6.47 7.22 -44.87
N SER A 241 7.57 6.61 -45.29
CA SER A 241 8.90 7.23 -45.35
C SER A 241 8.99 8.37 -46.37
N LYS A 242 8.07 8.37 -47.35
CA LYS A 242 7.98 9.38 -48.41
C LYS A 242 6.55 9.53 -48.89
N SER A 243 6.11 10.77 -49.16
CA SER A 243 4.71 11.07 -49.51
C SER A 243 4.30 10.61 -50.92
N LYS A 244 5.22 10.55 -51.88
CA LYS A 244 4.95 10.15 -53.27
C LYS A 244 6.12 9.35 -53.87
N PHE A 245 5.81 8.46 -54.81
CA PHE A 245 6.80 7.98 -55.78
C PHE A 245 7.25 9.16 -56.63
N ASP A 246 8.53 9.19 -57.00
CA ASP A 246 9.07 10.20 -57.90
C ASP A 246 8.48 10.01 -59.30
N GLU A 247 8.41 11.10 -60.05
CA GLU A 247 8.08 11.03 -61.48
C GLU A 247 9.09 10.15 -62.23
N VAL A 248 8.61 9.40 -63.22
CA VAL A 248 9.47 8.57 -64.07
C VAL A 248 9.47 9.16 -65.47
N ARG A 249 10.63 9.67 -65.91
CA ARG A 249 10.83 10.10 -67.30
C ARG A 249 10.83 8.87 -68.21
N ILE A 250 10.02 8.92 -69.27
CA ILE A 250 9.97 7.89 -70.29
C ILE A 250 11.17 8.09 -71.23
N PRO A 251 12.09 7.12 -71.36
CA PRO A 251 13.22 7.24 -72.26
C PRO A 251 12.77 7.49 -73.71
N LYS A 252 13.45 8.38 -74.43
CA LYS A 252 13.23 8.52 -75.87
C LYS A 252 13.86 7.32 -76.59
N LEU A 253 13.16 6.79 -77.58
CA LEU A 253 13.64 5.71 -78.45
C LEU A 253 13.37 6.14 -79.89
N GLU A 254 14.42 6.31 -80.68
CA GLU A 254 14.31 6.76 -82.07
C GLU A 254 13.52 5.75 -82.91
N GLY A 255 12.60 6.25 -83.75
CA GLY A 255 11.70 5.41 -84.54
C GLY A 255 10.49 4.83 -83.79
N TYR A 256 10.28 5.21 -82.52
CA TYR A 256 9.16 4.75 -81.70
C TYR A 256 8.47 5.89 -80.94
N ILE A 257 7.17 5.74 -80.68
CA ILE A 257 6.38 6.55 -79.76
C ILE A 257 5.83 5.68 -78.62
N SER A 258 5.72 6.23 -77.41
CA SER A 258 5.14 5.50 -76.27
C SER A 258 3.61 5.59 -76.27
N ASN A 259 2.93 4.50 -75.92
CA ASN A 259 1.47 4.48 -75.74
C ASN A 259 0.95 5.33 -74.55
N TRP A 260 1.83 5.81 -73.69
CA TRP A 260 1.47 6.58 -72.49
C TRP A 260 1.00 8.02 -72.79
N GLY A 261 1.27 8.54 -73.99
CA GLY A 261 0.80 9.86 -74.43
C GLY A 261 1.47 11.08 -73.77
N SER A 262 2.46 10.87 -72.89
CA SER A 262 3.28 11.90 -72.25
C SER A 262 4.73 11.42 -72.10
N ASN A 263 5.69 12.35 -71.98
CA ASN A 263 7.11 12.01 -71.76
C ASN A 263 7.41 11.61 -70.30
N ILE A 264 6.43 11.69 -69.39
CA ILE A 264 6.58 11.37 -67.97
C ILE A 264 5.41 10.56 -67.44
N ILE A 265 5.69 9.67 -66.50
CA ILE A 265 4.71 9.14 -65.55
C ILE A 265 4.77 10.04 -64.31
N PRO A 266 3.66 10.70 -63.92
CA PRO A 266 3.68 11.68 -62.84
C PRO A 266 3.95 11.02 -61.49
N ALA A 267 4.49 11.82 -60.56
CA ALA A 267 4.62 11.44 -59.16
C ALA A 267 3.27 10.98 -58.60
N LYS A 268 3.26 9.84 -57.89
CA LYS A 268 2.02 9.19 -57.44
C LYS A 268 2.07 8.87 -55.96
N GLU A 269 0.99 9.15 -55.25
CA GLU A 269 0.85 8.73 -53.86
C GLU A 269 0.83 7.19 -53.76
N PRO A 270 1.63 6.62 -52.84
CA PRO A 270 1.61 5.19 -52.59
C PRO A 270 0.27 4.74 -51.98
N ASN A 271 -0.19 3.55 -52.38
CA ASN A 271 -1.37 2.93 -51.80
C ASN A 271 -0.94 1.76 -50.91
N ILE A 272 -1.03 1.94 -49.59
CA ILE A 272 -0.63 0.92 -48.61
C ILE A 272 -1.46 -0.37 -48.68
N ASN A 273 -2.67 -0.31 -49.25
CA ASN A 273 -3.52 -1.49 -49.49
C ASN A 273 -3.16 -2.22 -50.80
N LYS A 274 -2.26 -1.64 -51.63
CA LYS A 274 -1.73 -2.24 -52.85
C LYS A 274 -0.20 -2.20 -52.84
N LEU A 275 0.40 -3.22 -52.25
CA LEU A 275 1.87 -3.30 -52.03
C LEU A 275 2.70 -3.31 -53.31
N LYS A 276 2.12 -3.66 -54.46
CA LYS A 276 2.81 -3.65 -55.75
C LYS A 276 1.93 -3.03 -56.84
N THR A 277 2.48 -2.04 -57.53
CA THR A 277 1.88 -1.44 -58.72
C THR A 277 2.84 -1.61 -59.90
N GLU A 278 2.35 -2.21 -60.97
CA GLU A 278 3.08 -2.34 -62.23
C GLU A 278 2.44 -1.42 -63.27
N ILE A 279 3.28 -0.66 -63.97
CA ILE A 279 2.90 0.22 -65.06
C ILE A 279 3.66 -0.26 -66.29
N LYS A 280 2.97 -0.46 -67.41
CA LYS A 280 3.59 -0.89 -68.67
C LYS A 280 3.52 0.26 -69.66
N VAL A 281 4.68 0.64 -70.18
CA VAL A 281 4.85 1.60 -71.27
C VAL A 281 5.31 0.82 -72.49
N ASP A 282 4.46 0.82 -73.51
CA ASP A 282 4.72 0.12 -74.77
C ASP A 282 5.22 1.09 -75.83
N TYR A 283 6.34 0.76 -76.47
CA TYR A 283 6.92 1.51 -77.61
C TYR A 283 6.36 0.97 -78.92
N ILE A 284 5.71 1.84 -79.68
CA ILE A 284 5.06 1.57 -80.96
C ILE A 284 5.91 2.22 -82.06
N PRO A 285 6.32 1.50 -83.11
CA PRO A 285 7.06 2.08 -84.23
C PRO A 285 6.31 3.27 -84.85
N THR A 286 7.03 4.33 -85.22
CA THR A 286 6.45 5.52 -85.88
C THR A 286 6.14 5.31 -87.36
N PHE A 287 6.46 4.14 -87.92
CA PHE A 287 6.22 3.78 -89.31
C PHE A 287 5.13 2.70 -89.39
N LEU A 288 3.90 3.12 -89.67
CA LEU A 288 2.99 2.39 -90.54
C LEU A 288 2.80 3.28 -91.77
N ASP A 289 3.70 3.12 -92.73
CA ASP A 289 3.38 3.08 -94.15
C ASP A 289 4.70 2.93 -94.91
N ASN A 290 4.92 1.72 -95.42
CA ASN A 290 5.35 1.51 -96.79
C ASN A 290 5.29 0.01 -97.13
N PHE A 291 4.25 -0.28 -97.94
CA PHE A 291 3.96 -1.47 -98.77
C PHE A 291 3.37 -2.72 -98.09
#